data_AF-A0A5N5F9R2-F1
#
_entry.id   AF-A0A5N5F9R2-F1
#
_cell.length_a   1.000
_cell.length_b   1.000
_cell.length_c   1.000
_cell.angle_alpha   90.00
_cell.angle_beta   90.00
_cell.angle_gamma   90.00
#
_symmetry.space_group_name_H-M   'P 1'
#
loop_
_entity.id
_entity.type
_entity.pdbx_description
1 polymer ?
#
loop_
_entity_poly.entity_id
_entity_poly.type
_entity_poly.pdbx_seq_one_letter_code
_entity_poly.pdbx_strand_id
1 'polypeptide(L)'
;MVATSTSNEVPDNHNGKSEVKAFDETKEGVKGLVDAGITQVPRIFHQPPKPGDQYCISSSTSDSEASQFSIPVIDLEGLELGSLTMRKEIVAKVKRGIGDLGLLSNFQPRNT
;
A
#
# COMPACT_ATOMS: atom_id res chain seq x y z
N MET A 1 12.00 -19.73 -18.60
CA MET A 1 13.19 -18.87 -18.82
C MET A 1 13.12 -17.78 -17.76
N VAL A 2 14.06 -17.73 -16.82
CA VAL A 2 14.13 -16.68 -15.79
C VAL A 2 14.61 -15.39 -16.45
N ALA A 3 13.96 -14.26 -16.14
CA ALA A 3 14.46 -12.94 -16.52
C ALA A 3 15.71 -12.61 -15.69
N THR A 4 16.88 -13.10 -16.12
CA THR A 4 18.16 -12.72 -15.53
C THR A 4 18.59 -11.39 -16.12
N SER A 5 18.57 -10.31 -15.34
CA SER A 5 19.29 -9.09 -15.67
C SER A 5 20.80 -9.35 -15.55
N THR A 6 21.37 -10.02 -16.56
CA THR A 6 22.82 -10.16 -16.69
C THR A 6 23.37 -8.83 -17.16
N SER A 7 24.06 -8.13 -16.27
CA SER A 7 24.82 -6.91 -16.59
C SER A 7 25.97 -7.27 -17.52
N ASN A 8 25.74 -7.15 -18.83
CA ASN A 8 26.72 -6.79 -19.87
C ASN A 8 26.05 -6.93 -21.23
N GLU A 9 25.37 -5.87 -21.68
CA GLU A 9 25.35 -5.42 -23.08
C GLU A 9 24.55 -4.11 -23.18
N VAL A 10 25.09 -3.19 -24.00
CA VAL A 10 24.63 -1.89 -24.54
C VAL A 10 23.33 -1.28 -23.96
N PRO A 11 23.30 0.03 -23.61
CA PRO A 11 22.09 0.68 -23.15
C PRO A 11 21.13 0.90 -24.34
N ASP A 12 20.43 -0.16 -24.73
CA ASP A 12 19.29 -0.03 -25.60
C ASP A 12 18.16 0.61 -24.79
N ASN A 13 17.56 1.64 -25.38
CA ASN A 13 16.51 2.47 -24.83
C ASN A 13 15.16 1.73 -24.78
N HIS A 14 15.21 0.44 -24.46
CA HIS A 14 14.08 -0.46 -24.45
C HIS A 14 13.03 0.00 -23.44
N ASN A 15 12.00 0.63 -23.98
CA ASN A 15 10.69 0.76 -23.38
C ASN A 15 10.34 -0.60 -22.73
N GLY A 16 10.11 -0.64 -21.41
CA GLY A 16 10.00 -1.87 -20.59
C GLY A 16 8.94 -2.91 -21.02
N LYS A 17 8.27 -2.70 -22.16
CA LYS A 17 7.31 -3.61 -22.80
C LYS A 17 7.87 -5.02 -23.06
N SER A 18 9.12 -5.15 -23.47
CA SER A 18 9.76 -6.46 -23.69
C SER A 18 9.97 -7.22 -22.38
N GLU A 19 10.34 -6.50 -21.33
CA GLU A 19 10.54 -7.03 -19.98
C GLU A 19 9.21 -7.44 -19.32
N VAL A 20 8.13 -6.65 -19.51
CA VAL A 20 6.78 -7.02 -19.08
C VAL A 20 6.33 -8.31 -19.77
N LYS A 21 6.53 -8.40 -21.09
CA LYS A 21 6.15 -9.58 -21.87
C LYS A 21 6.90 -10.84 -21.40
N ALA A 22 8.22 -10.74 -21.23
CA ALA A 22 9.04 -11.85 -20.77
C ALA A 22 8.61 -12.32 -19.36
N PHE A 23 8.26 -11.39 -18.47
CA PHE A 23 7.73 -11.71 -17.15
C PHE A 23 6.37 -12.40 -17.22
N ASP A 24 5.41 -11.85 -17.97
CA ASP A 24 4.06 -12.41 -18.10
C ASP A 24 4.04 -13.80 -18.75
N GLU A 25 5.02 -14.10 -19.61
CA GLU A 25 5.21 -15.41 -20.23
C GLU A 25 5.70 -16.47 -19.24
N THR A 26 6.39 -16.09 -18.15
CA THR A 26 6.79 -17.05 -17.11
C THR A 26 5.60 -17.68 -16.41
N LYS A 27 4.48 -16.94 -16.27
CA LYS A 27 3.29 -17.34 -15.51
C LYS A 27 3.55 -17.70 -14.04
N GLU A 28 4.74 -17.40 -13.52
CA GLU A 28 5.14 -17.71 -12.14
C GLU A 28 4.77 -16.59 -11.16
N GLY A 29 4.40 -15.41 -11.68
CA GLY A 29 4.11 -14.22 -10.88
C GLY A 29 5.36 -13.71 -10.15
N VAL A 30 5.15 -12.79 -9.19
CA VAL A 30 6.27 -12.17 -8.45
C VAL A 30 6.98 -13.17 -7.52
N LYS A 31 6.30 -14.26 -7.11
CA LYS A 31 6.94 -15.33 -6.33
C LYS A 31 8.06 -16.02 -7.12
N GLY A 32 7.89 -16.19 -8.44
CA GLY A 32 8.93 -16.76 -9.31
C GLY A 32 10.24 -15.96 -9.29
N LEU A 33 10.17 -14.64 -9.11
CA LEU A 33 11.35 -13.78 -8.97
C LEU A 33 12.13 -14.10 -7.70
N VAL A 34 11.41 -14.34 -6.59
CA VAL A 34 12.01 -14.69 -5.29
C VAL A 34 12.60 -16.10 -5.34
N ASP A 35 11.85 -17.06 -5.89
CA ASP A 35 12.29 -18.46 -6.02
C ASP A 35 13.52 -18.57 -6.94
N ALA A 36 13.63 -17.72 -7.96
CA ALA A 36 14.78 -17.63 -8.86
C ALA A 36 16.02 -16.97 -8.24
N GLY A 37 15.89 -16.40 -7.04
CA GLY A 37 17.01 -15.79 -6.31
C GLY A 37 17.61 -14.56 -6.98
N ILE A 38 16.79 -13.76 -7.68
CA ILE A 38 17.30 -12.57 -8.38
C ILE A 38 17.86 -11.55 -7.38
N THR A 39 18.98 -10.91 -7.73
CA THR A 39 19.63 -9.90 -6.88
C THR A 39 19.25 -8.47 -7.25
N GLN A 40 18.60 -8.27 -8.40
CA GLN A 40 18.13 -6.97 -8.88
C GLN A 40 16.66 -7.08 -9.27
N VAL A 41 15.86 -6.09 -8.84
CA VAL A 41 14.44 -6.02 -9.18
C VAL A 41 14.30 -5.58 -10.65
N PRO A 42 13.49 -6.28 -11.47
CA PRO A 42 13.21 -5.88 -12.85
C PRO A 42 12.64 -4.45 -12.93
N ARG A 43 13.05 -3.67 -13.93
CA ARG A 43 12.72 -2.24 -14.06
C ARG A 43 11.23 -2.00 -14.23
N ILE A 44 10.48 -3.01 -14.69
CA ILE A 44 9.02 -2.97 -14.80
C ILE A 44 8.30 -2.82 -13.45
N PHE A 45 8.97 -3.11 -12.33
CA PHE A 45 8.45 -2.88 -10.98
C PHE A 45 8.88 -1.54 -10.38
N HIS A 46 9.70 -0.76 -11.09
CA HIS A 46 10.11 0.56 -10.59
C HIS A 46 8.96 1.55 -10.77
N GLN A 47 8.41 2.02 -9.65
CA GLN A 47 7.42 3.09 -9.70
C GLN A 47 8.13 4.41 -10.06
N PRO A 48 7.73 5.11 -11.14
CA PRO A 48 8.34 6.38 -11.49
C PRO A 48 8.07 7.40 -10.37
N PRO A 49 9.01 8.30 -10.06
CA PRO A 49 8.79 9.32 -9.06
C PRO A 49 7.64 10.23 -9.51
N LYS A 50 6.55 10.26 -8.73
CA LYS A 50 5.50 11.26 -8.95
C LYS A 50 5.81 12.51 -8.13
N PRO A 51 5.46 13.71 -8.62
CA PRO A 51 5.59 14.92 -7.84
C PRO A 51 4.78 14.79 -6.54
N GLY A 52 5.44 14.85 -5.39
CA GLY A 52 4.81 14.69 -4.06
C GLY A 52 4.83 13.28 -3.49
N ASP A 53 5.23 12.26 -4.25
CA ASP A 53 5.45 10.90 -3.73
C ASP A 53 6.80 10.88 -2.99
N GLN A 54 6.80 11.22 -1.70
CA GLN A 54 7.89 10.87 -0.80
C GLN A 54 7.77 9.36 -0.57
N TYR A 55 8.53 8.56 -1.31
CA TYR A 55 8.72 7.15 -0.97
C TYR A 55 9.51 7.10 0.32
N CYS A 56 8.81 7.17 1.44
CA CYS A 56 9.38 6.83 2.73
C CYS A 56 9.68 5.34 2.70
N ILE A 57 10.80 4.95 2.09
CA ILE A 57 11.52 3.77 2.55
C ILE A 57 12.08 4.21 3.89
N SER A 58 11.24 4.20 4.93
CA SER A 58 11.71 4.38 6.28
C SER A 58 12.55 3.15 6.60
N SER A 59 13.83 3.19 6.22
CA SER A 59 14.86 2.56 7.05
C SER A 59 14.66 3.21 8.42
N SER A 60 14.06 2.44 9.31
CA SER A 60 13.74 2.81 10.68
C SER A 60 14.94 3.45 11.38
N THR A 61 15.02 4.78 11.38
CA THR A 61 15.67 5.65 12.38
C THR A 61 15.31 7.11 12.09
N SER A 62 14.05 7.50 12.29
CA SER A 62 13.75 8.93 12.49
C SER A 62 12.45 9.03 13.27
N ASP A 63 12.58 9.06 14.59
CA ASP A 63 11.54 9.44 15.55
C ASP A 63 11.19 10.94 15.48
N SER A 64 11.25 11.54 14.29
CA SER A 64 10.89 12.93 14.11
C SER A 64 10.05 13.04 12.85
N GLU A 65 8.80 13.43 13.08
CA GLU A 65 7.81 13.85 12.09
C GLU A 65 7.18 12.76 11.20
N ALA A 66 7.12 11.51 11.64
CA ALA A 66 6.00 10.67 11.20
C ALA A 66 4.73 11.27 11.82
N SER A 67 3.94 11.99 11.01
CA SER A 67 2.61 12.43 11.42
C SER A 67 1.94 11.29 12.17
N GLN A 68 1.61 11.53 13.44
CA GLN A 68 1.14 10.53 14.41
C GLN A 68 -0.24 10.02 14.00
N PHE A 69 -0.32 9.32 12.87
CA PHE A 69 -1.51 8.69 12.37
C PHE A 69 -1.65 7.35 13.09
N SER A 70 -2.46 7.35 14.15
CA SER A 70 -2.85 6.13 14.85
C SER A 70 -4.08 5.53 14.18
N ILE A 71 -4.03 4.25 13.81
CA ILE A 71 -5.23 3.54 13.38
C ILE A 71 -6.12 3.30 14.62
N PRO A 72 -7.36 3.82 14.66
CA PRO A 72 -8.24 3.68 15.80
C PRO A 72 -8.74 2.24 15.91
N VAL A 73 -8.54 1.63 17.06
CA VAL A 73 -9.12 0.33 17.42
C VAL A 73 -10.43 0.60 18.16
N ILE A 74 -11.53 0.02 17.66
CA ILE A 74 -12.87 0.24 18.22
C ILE A 74 -13.40 -1.09 18.72
N ASP A 75 -13.60 -1.16 20.03
CA ASP A 75 -14.25 -2.29 20.66
C ASP A 75 -15.76 -2.27 20.35
N LEU A 76 -16.27 -3.43 19.94
CA LEU A 76 -17.67 -3.67 19.60
C LEU A 76 -18.39 -4.49 20.67
N GLU A 77 -17.75 -4.77 21.80
CA GLU A 77 -18.36 -5.47 22.92
C GLU A 77 -19.67 -4.79 23.35
N GLY A 78 -20.67 -5.61 23.69
CA GLY A 78 -21.99 -5.13 24.09
C GLY A 78 -22.90 -4.68 22.93
N LEU A 79 -22.52 -4.88 21.66
CA LEU A 79 -23.39 -4.55 20.53
C LEU A 79 -24.64 -5.46 20.41
N GLU A 80 -24.52 -6.75 20.76
CA GLU A 80 -25.62 -7.72 20.69
C GLU A 80 -26.60 -7.65 21.88
N LEU A 81 -26.08 -7.32 23.07
CA LEU A 81 -26.83 -7.34 24.34
C LEU A 81 -27.05 -5.93 24.95
N GLY A 82 -26.48 -4.89 24.33
CA GLY A 82 -26.45 -3.54 24.88
C GLY A 82 -27.66 -2.68 24.50
N SER A 83 -27.84 -1.61 25.29
CA SER A 83 -28.87 -0.60 25.03
C SER A 83 -28.63 0.16 23.73
N LEU A 84 -29.69 0.79 23.19
CA LEU A 84 -29.57 1.72 22.05
C LEU A 84 -28.50 2.81 22.26
N THR A 85 -28.20 3.14 23.52
CA THR A 85 -27.17 4.12 23.89
C THR A 85 -25.76 3.60 23.60
N MET A 86 -25.45 2.34 23.91
CA MET A 86 -24.13 1.75 23.62
C MET A 86 -23.89 1.67 22.11
N ARG A 87 -24.91 1.27 21.35
CA ARG A 87 -24.83 1.24 19.88
C ARG A 87 -24.56 2.63 19.29
N LYS A 88 -25.20 3.68 19.83
CA LYS A 88 -24.95 5.07 19.40
C LYS A 88 -23.51 5.50 19.70
N GLU A 89 -22.97 5.11 20.84
CA GLU A 89 -21.58 5.41 21.22
C GLU A 89 -20.58 4.74 20.29
N ILE A 90 -20.76 3.45 20.00
CA ILE A 90 -19.91 2.70 19.05
C ILE A 90 -19.94 3.36 17.67
N VAL A 91 -21.12 3.71 17.18
CA VAL A 91 -21.27 4.41 15.88
C VAL A 91 -20.57 5.78 15.90
N ALA A 92 -20.59 6.50 17.02
CA ALA A 92 -19.88 7.77 17.15
C ALA A 92 -18.35 7.57 17.12
N LYS A 93 -17.82 6.55 17.79
CA LYS A 93 -16.39 6.18 17.76
C LYS A 93 -15.93 5.80 16.35
N VAL A 94 -16.74 5.03 15.62
CA VAL A 94 -16.47 4.66 14.21
C VAL A 94 -16.40 5.89 13.32
N LYS A 95 -17.40 6.78 13.41
CA LYS A 95 -17.41 8.02 12.62
C LYS A 95 -16.18 8.88 12.87
N ARG A 96 -15.80 9.05 14.14
CA ARG A 96 -14.62 9.82 14.53
C ARG A 96 -13.34 9.18 13.99
N GLY A 97 -13.14 7.89 14.24
CA GLY A 97 -11.93 7.19 13.83
C GLY A 97 -11.71 7.21 12.32
N ILE A 98 -12.76 7.04 11.53
CA ILE A 98 -12.65 7.11 10.06
C ILE A 98 -12.33 8.55 9.58
N GLY A 99 -12.88 9.56 10.27
CA GLY A 99 -12.57 10.97 10.00
C GLY A 99 -11.10 11.29 10.30
N ASP A 100 -10.60 10.85 11.46
CA ASP A 100 -9.21 11.06 11.89
C ASP A 100 -8.21 10.34 10.97
N LEU A 101 -8.61 9.22 10.37
CA LEU A 101 -7.84 8.50 9.33
C LEU A 101 -7.88 9.18 7.95
N GLY A 102 -8.71 10.20 7.74
CA GLY A 102 -8.87 10.86 6.44
C GLY A 102 -9.50 9.97 5.35
N LEU A 103 -10.05 8.80 5.69
CA LEU A 103 -10.67 7.87 4.74
C LEU A 103 -11.98 8.38 4.13
N LEU A 104 -12.56 9.44 4.71
CA LEU A 104 -13.83 10.04 4.29
C LEU A 104 -13.69 11.51 3.90
N SER A 105 -12.63 11.87 3.17
CA SER A 105 -12.37 13.23 2.69
C SER A 105 -13.51 13.87 1.85
N ASN A 106 -14.53 13.10 1.45
CA ASN A 106 -15.71 13.55 0.69
C ASN A 106 -17.07 13.22 1.36
N PHE A 107 -17.10 12.86 2.64
CA PHE A 107 -18.36 12.53 3.31
C PHE A 107 -19.13 13.79 3.73
N GLN A 108 -20.12 14.17 2.92
CA GLN A 108 -21.13 15.15 3.31
C GLN A 108 -22.18 14.44 4.20
N PRO A 109 -22.31 14.80 5.48
CA PRO A 109 -23.35 14.20 6.32
C PRO A 109 -24.73 14.55 5.74
N ARG A 110 -25.55 13.53 5.45
CA ARG A 110 -26.96 13.77 5.17
C ARG A 110 -27.61 14.27 6.46
N ASN A 111 -27.99 15.55 6.46
CA ASN A 111 -28.90 16.09 7.46
C ASN A 111 -30.24 15.36 7.33
N THR A 112 -30.65 14.69 8.42
CA THR A 112 -32.01 14.16 8.61
C THR A 112 -32.70 14.99 9.66
#